data_AF-A0A947X9Q3-F1
#
_entry.id   AF-A0A947X9Q3-F1
#
_cell.length_a   1.000
_cell.length_b   1.000
_cell.length_c   1.000
_cell.angle_alpha   90.00
_cell.angle_beta   90.00
_cell.angle_gamma   90.00
#
_symmetry.space_group_name_H-M   'P 1'
#
loop_
_entity.id
_entity.type
_entity.pdbx_description
1 polymer ?
#
loop_
_entity_poly.entity_id
_entity_poly.type
_entity_poly.pdbx_seq_one_letter_code
_entity_poly.pdbx_strand_id
1 'polypeptide(L)'
;METKFFDSLFSGDSANGIKLCMGVTEGDFWARLGSVQLLYMGQDDDVDFGRIAASSNIDNDSIEVASGQPLTRWLYIARRVNCCGIEEQTLSAAARAEFDNLGNLIEQSCNKIFTACAKQTGGSKILLKWFYQPIHQSKRIDKFEIYYDNATGTIDYQNPIGSVNYAGRKFYQFVTGELVGDSYKFCIRAIAADDSDDGFMGQIIIQFNRQSPDGVSILICQTE
;
A
#
# COMPACT_ATOMS: atom_id res chain seq x y z
N MET A 1 -1.98 16.80 -16.08
CA MET A 1 -0.56 16.78 -15.68
C MET A 1 -0.49 17.45 -14.31
N GLU A 2 0.09 16.79 -13.31
CA GLU A 2 0.09 17.29 -11.91
C GLU A 2 0.94 18.57 -11.76
N THR A 3 0.56 19.45 -10.83
CA THR A 3 1.15 20.78 -10.63
C THR A 3 2.66 20.74 -10.37
N LYS A 4 3.17 19.71 -9.67
CA LYS A 4 4.60 19.53 -9.39
C LYS A 4 5.44 19.18 -10.64
N PHE A 5 4.82 18.59 -11.66
CA PHE A 5 5.46 18.35 -12.96
C PHE A 5 5.47 19.62 -13.82
N PHE A 6 4.49 20.50 -13.64
CA PHE A 6 4.50 21.83 -14.25
C PHE A 6 5.59 22.74 -13.66
N ASP A 7 5.76 22.73 -12.33
CA ASP A 7 6.82 23.49 -11.68
C ASP A 7 8.20 23.08 -12.17
N SER A 8 8.41 21.82 -12.54
CA SER A 8 9.70 21.32 -13.04
C SER A 8 9.89 21.51 -14.55
N LEU A 9 8.83 21.65 -15.34
CA LEU A 9 8.92 22.04 -16.76
C LEU A 9 9.41 23.49 -16.95
N PHE A 10 9.02 24.41 -16.07
CA PHE A 10 9.44 25.82 -16.11
C PHE A 10 10.56 26.15 -15.11
N SER A 11 10.77 25.30 -14.11
CA SER A 11 11.78 25.45 -13.06
C SER A 11 12.59 24.16 -12.94
N GLY A 12 13.23 23.75 -14.04
CA GLY A 12 14.14 22.60 -14.03
C GLY A 12 15.25 22.72 -12.97
N ASP A 13 15.54 23.95 -12.53
CA ASP A 13 16.45 24.28 -11.44
C ASP A 13 15.83 24.16 -10.02
N SER A 14 14.61 23.60 -9.91
CA SER A 14 14.00 23.27 -8.62
C SER A 14 14.58 21.96 -8.07
N ALA A 15 14.59 21.82 -6.74
CA ALA A 15 15.05 20.60 -6.08
C ALA A 15 14.29 19.33 -6.57
N ASN A 16 13.01 19.47 -6.93
CA ASN A 16 12.22 18.38 -7.51
C ASN A 16 12.57 18.14 -8.98
N GLY A 17 12.78 19.20 -9.77
CA GLY A 17 13.24 19.10 -11.17
C GLY A 17 14.56 18.34 -11.29
N ILE A 18 15.54 18.65 -10.44
CA ILE A 18 16.83 17.94 -10.37
C ILE A 18 16.64 16.45 -10.03
N LYS A 19 15.81 16.11 -9.05
CA LYS A 19 15.54 14.71 -8.64
C LYS A 19 14.85 13.90 -9.74
N LEU A 20 13.99 14.54 -10.51
CA LEU A 20 13.35 13.94 -11.68
C LEU A 20 14.29 13.91 -12.90
N CYS A 21 15.50 14.46 -12.78
CA CYS A 21 16.43 14.76 -13.87
C CYS A 21 15.80 15.60 -14.99
N MET A 22 14.78 16.38 -14.67
CA MET A 22 14.16 17.36 -15.57
C MET A 22 14.84 18.72 -15.41
N GLY A 23 16.17 18.69 -15.28
CA GLY A 23 17.01 19.88 -15.11
C GLY A 23 17.40 20.47 -16.46
N VAL A 24 17.28 21.79 -16.59
CA VAL A 24 17.70 22.53 -17.77
C VAL A 24 19.16 22.90 -17.60
N THR A 25 20.03 22.23 -18.32
CA THR A 25 21.30 22.85 -18.73
C THR A 25 21.10 23.23 -20.20
N GLU A 26 21.17 24.52 -20.52
CA GLU A 26 21.16 25.05 -21.89
C GLU A 26 19.91 24.84 -22.76
N GLY A 27 18.79 24.33 -22.22
CA GLY A 27 17.50 24.27 -22.92
C GLY A 27 17.04 22.86 -23.35
N ASP A 28 17.80 21.82 -23.04
CA ASP A 28 17.43 20.44 -23.38
C ASP A 28 16.75 19.70 -22.21
N PHE A 29 15.61 19.07 -22.52
CA PHE A 29 14.83 18.27 -21.58
C PHE A 29 15.29 16.81 -21.64
N TRP A 30 15.97 16.36 -20.60
CA TRP A 30 16.38 14.96 -20.48
C TRP A 30 15.31 14.18 -19.70
N ALA A 31 14.29 13.69 -20.41
CA ALA A 31 13.42 12.67 -19.83
C ALA A 31 14.28 11.43 -19.52
N ARG A 32 14.28 10.93 -18.28
CA ARG A 32 14.90 9.65 -17.98
C ARG A 32 14.20 8.58 -18.82
N LEU A 33 14.94 7.99 -19.78
CA LEU A 33 14.43 6.92 -20.64
C LEU A 33 14.03 5.69 -19.79
N GLY A 34 14.79 5.41 -18.74
CA GLY A 34 14.40 4.50 -17.67
C GLY A 34 13.53 5.24 -16.66
N SER A 35 12.35 4.70 -16.38
CA SER A 35 11.47 5.11 -15.28
C SER A 35 12.24 5.47 -13.98
N VAL A 36 11.62 6.22 -13.08
CA VAL A 36 12.24 6.61 -11.79
C VAL A 36 11.38 6.13 -10.62
N GLN A 37 12.01 5.82 -9.49
CA GLN A 37 11.33 5.63 -8.22
C GLN A 37 11.43 6.91 -7.40
N LEU A 38 10.31 7.37 -6.86
CA LEU A 38 10.21 8.54 -5.99
C LEU A 38 9.83 8.08 -4.60
N LEU A 39 10.55 8.59 -3.61
CA LEU A 39 10.24 8.41 -2.21
C LEU A 39 9.58 9.68 -1.68
N TYR A 40 8.41 9.51 -1.07
CA TYR A 40 7.73 10.51 -0.27
C TYR A 40 7.86 10.12 1.20
N MET A 41 7.87 11.12 2.08
CA MET A 41 7.86 10.89 3.52
C MET A 41 6.90 11.85 4.20
N GLY A 42 6.22 11.37 5.23
CA GLY A 42 5.29 12.14 6.05
C GLY A 42 5.35 11.70 7.48
N GLN A 43 5.04 12.61 8.40
CA GLN A 43 4.98 12.29 9.82
C GLN A 43 3.53 11.95 10.19
N ASP A 44 3.33 10.93 11.04
CA ASP A 44 1.99 10.55 11.53
C ASP A 44 0.92 10.35 10.43
N ASP A 45 1.34 9.73 9.32
CA ASP A 45 0.53 9.45 8.12
C ASP A 45 0.16 10.67 7.26
N ASP A 46 0.63 11.87 7.60
CA ASP A 46 0.48 13.08 6.79
C ASP A 46 1.62 13.20 5.78
N VAL A 47 1.41 12.66 4.57
CA VAL A 47 2.42 12.63 3.50
C VAL A 47 2.16 13.74 2.47
N ASP A 48 3.13 14.63 2.32
CA ASP A 48 3.15 15.64 1.27
C ASP A 48 3.67 15.07 -0.06
N PHE A 49 2.76 14.71 -0.97
CA PHE A 49 3.10 14.24 -2.32
C PHE A 49 3.60 15.33 -3.27
N GLY A 50 3.59 16.59 -2.85
CA GLY A 50 4.25 17.71 -3.55
C GLY A 50 5.75 17.76 -3.30
N ARG A 51 6.24 17.13 -2.22
CA ARG A 51 7.65 17.15 -1.82
C ARG A 51 8.31 15.78 -1.97
N ILE A 52 9.18 15.65 -2.97
CA ILE A 52 9.97 14.44 -3.18
C ILE A 52 11.08 14.39 -2.12
N ALA A 53 11.07 13.37 -1.27
CA ALA A 53 12.10 13.15 -0.26
C ALA A 53 13.40 12.68 -0.90
N ALA A 54 13.32 11.62 -1.71
CA ALA A 54 14.45 11.02 -2.43
C ALA A 54 13.99 10.41 -3.77
N SER A 55 14.94 10.04 -4.61
CA SER A 55 14.67 9.40 -5.90
C SER A 55 15.79 8.43 -6.27
N SER A 56 15.45 7.34 -6.97
CA SER A 56 16.41 6.35 -7.47
C SER A 56 16.04 5.85 -8.87
N ASN A 57 16.97 5.17 -9.55
CA ASN A 57 16.68 4.51 -10.82
C ASN A 57 15.64 3.39 -10.60
N ILE A 58 14.82 3.10 -11.63
CA ILE A 58 13.83 2.01 -11.53
C ILE A 58 14.44 0.65 -11.22
N ASP A 59 15.69 0.41 -11.64
CA ASP A 59 16.41 -0.84 -11.44
C ASP A 59 17.13 -0.92 -10.09
N ASN A 60 17.16 0.18 -9.32
CA ASN A 60 17.70 0.14 -7.97
C ASN A 60 16.73 -0.61 -7.06
N ASP A 61 17.30 -1.43 -6.18
CA ASP A 61 16.56 -2.22 -5.19
C ASP A 61 16.27 -1.44 -3.88
N SER A 62 16.90 -0.28 -3.71
CA SER A 62 16.87 0.50 -2.48
C SER A 62 16.91 2.02 -2.74
N ILE A 63 16.35 2.78 -1.78
CA ILE A 63 16.42 4.24 -1.70
C ILE A 63 16.89 4.60 -0.30
N GLU A 64 18.01 5.32 -0.20
CA GLU A 64 18.52 5.81 1.09
C GLU A 64 17.91 7.17 1.43
N VAL A 65 17.54 7.34 2.70
CA VAL A 65 17.00 8.59 3.23
C VAL A 65 17.58 8.83 4.63
N ALA A 66 17.76 10.10 5.00
CA ALA A 66 18.23 10.47 6.32
C ALA A 66 17.30 9.91 7.42
N SER A 67 17.90 9.43 8.52
CA SER A 67 17.17 8.84 9.64
C SER A 67 16.25 9.85 10.32
N GLY A 68 15.16 9.35 10.92
CA GLY A 68 14.23 10.15 11.70
C GLY A 68 14.83 10.69 13.00
N GLN A 69 14.17 11.69 13.59
CA GLN A 69 14.50 12.21 14.91
C GLN A 69 13.97 11.26 16.02
N PRO A 70 14.49 11.33 17.25
CA PRO A 70 13.95 10.56 18.37
C PRO A 70 12.44 10.75 18.56
N LEU A 71 11.74 9.68 18.97
CA LEU A 71 10.28 9.67 19.22
C LEU A 71 9.44 10.09 18.01
N THR A 72 9.94 9.90 16.79
CA THR A 72 9.16 10.19 15.58
C THR A 72 8.67 8.93 14.90
N ARG A 73 7.53 9.07 14.22
CA ARG A 73 6.93 8.07 13.35
C ARG A 73 6.84 8.63 11.95
N TRP A 74 7.45 7.94 11.00
CA TRP A 74 7.46 8.33 9.59
C TRP A 74 6.72 7.29 8.75
N LEU A 75 5.92 7.77 7.80
CA LEU A 75 5.38 6.98 6.71
C LEU A 75 6.18 7.32 5.44
N TYR A 76 6.84 6.31 4.88
CA TYR A 76 7.55 6.39 3.61
C TYR A 76 6.70 5.75 2.53
N ILE A 77 6.61 6.38 1.36
CA ILE A 77 5.86 5.86 0.23
C ILE A 77 6.74 5.94 -1.01
N ALA A 78 7.02 4.78 -1.60
CA ALA A 78 7.68 4.71 -2.89
C ALA A 78 6.63 4.66 -4.01
N ARG A 79 6.80 5.51 -5.04
CA ARG A 79 5.99 5.51 -6.26
C ARG A 79 6.89 5.46 -7.47
N ARG A 80 6.41 4.86 -8.55
CA ARG A 80 7.13 4.79 -9.81
C ARG A 80 6.57 5.81 -10.78
N VAL A 81 7.44 6.46 -11.54
CA VAL A 81 7.08 7.31 -12.65
C VAL A 81 7.60 6.66 -13.92
N ASN A 82 6.72 6.43 -14.89
CA ASN A 82 7.12 5.86 -16.17
C ASN A 82 7.86 6.89 -17.04
N CYS A 83 8.37 6.45 -18.19
CA CYS A 83 9.07 7.32 -19.15
C CYS A 83 8.22 8.48 -19.71
N CYS A 84 6.89 8.43 -19.55
CA CYS A 84 5.96 9.49 -19.94
C CYS A 84 5.69 10.51 -18.81
N GLY A 85 6.34 10.39 -17.65
CA GLY A 85 6.08 11.26 -16.50
C GLY A 85 4.79 10.93 -15.75
N ILE A 86 4.19 9.76 -15.99
CA ILE A 86 2.98 9.32 -15.27
C ILE A 86 3.41 8.60 -14.00
N GLU A 87 3.05 9.18 -12.87
CA GLU A 87 3.29 8.64 -11.53
C GLU A 87 2.21 7.63 -11.12
N GLU A 88 2.63 6.54 -10.51
CA GLU A 88 1.77 5.60 -9.81
C GLU A 88 1.12 6.28 -8.60
N GLN A 89 -0.21 6.41 -8.57
CA GLN A 89 -0.94 7.05 -7.46
C GLN A 89 -1.33 6.08 -6.33
N THR A 90 -0.62 4.95 -6.19
CA THR A 90 -0.92 3.93 -5.17
C THR A 90 -0.16 4.18 -3.88
N LEU A 91 -0.56 3.47 -2.83
CA LEU A 91 0.16 3.32 -1.56
C LEU A 91 0.75 1.91 -1.42
N SER A 92 0.90 1.19 -2.53
CA SER A 92 1.23 -0.24 -2.51
C SER A 92 2.67 -0.53 -2.06
N ALA A 93 3.55 0.47 -2.08
CA ALA A 93 4.91 0.40 -1.55
C ALA A 93 5.10 1.45 -0.43
N ALA A 94 4.26 1.36 0.61
CA ALA A 94 4.40 2.14 1.83
C ALA A 94 5.13 1.36 2.93
N ALA A 95 5.98 2.02 3.70
CA ALA A 95 6.66 1.48 4.87
C ALA A 95 6.59 2.49 6.01
N ARG A 96 6.37 2.04 7.25
CA ARG A 96 6.42 2.90 8.42
C ARG A 96 7.73 2.66 9.15
N ALA A 97 8.36 3.72 9.64
CA ALA A 97 9.47 3.64 10.57
C ALA A 97 9.09 4.35 11.87
N GLU A 98 9.46 3.78 12.99
CA GLU A 98 9.31 4.39 14.31
C GLU A 98 10.68 4.46 14.96
N PHE A 99 10.96 5.56 15.65
CA PHE A 99 12.24 5.80 16.29
C PHE A 99 12.06 5.94 17.79
N ASP A 100 12.95 5.32 18.57
CA ASP A 100 12.92 5.35 20.03
C ASP A 100 13.36 6.73 20.58
N ASN A 101 13.45 6.86 21.89
CA ASN A 101 13.90 8.08 22.56
C ASN A 101 15.38 8.44 22.32
N LEU A 102 16.16 7.55 21.72
CA LEU A 102 17.56 7.77 21.34
C LEU A 102 17.70 8.00 19.83
N GLY A 103 16.61 7.91 19.06
CA GLY A 103 16.64 8.02 17.61
C GLY A 103 17.05 6.74 16.91
N ASN A 104 17.10 5.60 17.60
CA ASN A 104 17.29 4.31 16.96
C ASN A 104 15.99 3.86 16.31
N LEU A 105 16.11 3.21 15.16
CA LEU A 105 14.97 2.57 14.52
C LEU A 105 14.43 1.48 15.46
N ILE A 106 13.16 1.62 15.85
CA ILE A 106 12.40 0.55 16.49
C ILE A 106 12.12 -0.47 15.41
N GLU A 107 12.66 -1.68 15.57
CA GLU A 107 12.36 -2.80 14.68
C GLU A 107 10.84 -3.08 14.68
N GLN A 108 10.18 -2.66 13.59
CA GLN A 108 8.78 -3.00 13.35
C GLN A 108 8.70 -4.44 12.87
N SER A 109 7.82 -5.25 13.45
CA SER A 109 7.72 -6.70 13.17
C SER A 109 7.47 -7.01 11.67
N CYS A 110 6.21 -7.19 11.28
CA CYS A 110 5.79 -7.44 9.91
C CYS A 110 5.33 -6.13 9.27
N ASN A 111 5.41 -5.99 7.94
CA ASN A 111 4.78 -4.83 7.30
C ASN A 111 3.25 -4.93 7.36
N LYS A 112 2.61 -3.77 7.49
CA LYS A 112 1.16 -3.62 7.42
C LYS A 112 0.61 -3.91 6.02
N ILE A 113 -0.66 -4.27 5.97
CA ILE A 113 -1.41 -4.47 4.73
C ILE A 113 -2.19 -3.18 4.42
N PHE A 114 -1.72 -2.40 3.44
CA PHE A 114 -2.28 -1.08 3.13
C PHE A 114 -3.31 -1.09 1.98
N THR A 115 -3.44 -2.19 1.24
CA THR A 115 -4.26 -2.24 0.00
C THR A 115 -5.13 -3.49 -0.06
N ALA A 116 -5.86 -3.75 1.02
CA ALA A 116 -6.84 -4.82 1.05
C ALA A 116 -8.20 -4.32 0.55
N CYS A 117 -8.87 -5.10 -0.27
CA CYS A 117 -10.24 -4.84 -0.71
C CYS A 117 -11.12 -6.05 -0.42
N ALA A 118 -12.41 -5.79 -0.21
CA ALA A 118 -13.45 -6.79 -0.03
C ALA A 118 -14.43 -6.72 -1.19
N LYS A 119 -14.89 -7.88 -1.66
CA LYS A 119 -15.92 -8.00 -2.68
C LYS A 119 -16.85 -9.16 -2.34
N GLN A 120 -18.16 -8.95 -2.39
CA GLN A 120 -19.13 -10.04 -2.30
C GLN A 120 -19.03 -10.96 -3.53
N THR A 121 -18.97 -12.27 -3.31
CA THR A 121 -18.87 -13.28 -4.37
C THR A 121 -19.89 -14.38 -4.13
N GLY A 122 -20.91 -14.49 -4.97
CA GLY A 122 -21.89 -15.59 -4.97
C GLY A 122 -22.59 -15.82 -3.62
N GLY A 123 -23.85 -15.39 -3.50
CA GLY A 123 -24.57 -15.50 -2.23
C GLY A 123 -23.97 -14.58 -1.17
N SER A 124 -23.70 -15.11 0.02
CA SER A 124 -23.25 -14.32 1.18
C SER A 124 -21.77 -14.49 1.54
N LYS A 125 -20.92 -14.89 0.58
CA LYS A 125 -19.47 -14.99 0.79
C LYS A 125 -18.76 -13.70 0.39
N ILE A 126 -17.67 -13.39 1.07
CA ILE A 126 -16.79 -12.25 0.78
C ILE A 126 -15.43 -12.76 0.34
N LEU A 127 -14.94 -12.22 -0.77
CA LEU A 127 -13.58 -12.34 -1.25
C LEU A 127 -12.78 -11.13 -0.79
N LEU A 128 -11.81 -11.38 0.07
CA LEU A 128 -10.76 -10.42 0.43
C LEU A 128 -9.59 -10.61 -0.53
N LYS A 129 -9.04 -9.50 -1.04
CA LYS A 129 -7.81 -9.49 -1.84
C LYS A 129 -6.87 -8.43 -1.32
N TRP A 130 -5.58 -8.75 -1.25
CA TRP A 130 -4.55 -7.79 -0.88
C TRP A 130 -3.25 -8.10 -1.60
N PHE A 131 -2.41 -7.09 -1.76
CA PHE A 131 -1.03 -7.28 -2.17
C PHE A 131 -0.12 -7.26 -0.95
N TYR A 132 0.91 -8.10 -0.95
CA TYR A 132 1.89 -8.10 0.12
C TYR A 132 3.32 -8.06 -0.42
N GLN A 133 4.12 -7.16 0.15
CA GLN A 133 5.52 -6.99 -0.19
C GLN A 133 6.38 -6.79 1.09
N PRO A 134 7.37 -7.66 1.34
CA PRO A 134 8.17 -7.66 2.57
C PRO A 134 9.33 -6.64 2.53
N ILE A 135 9.13 -5.45 1.94
CA ILE A 135 10.20 -4.43 1.91
C ILE A 135 10.50 -3.96 3.34
N HIS A 136 11.74 -4.06 3.79
CA HIS A 136 12.21 -3.50 5.08
C HIS A 136 11.48 -4.00 6.34
N GLN A 137 10.88 -5.19 6.30
CA GLN A 137 10.38 -5.83 7.53
C GLN A 137 11.53 -6.31 8.40
N SER A 138 11.44 -6.17 9.72
CA SER A 138 12.46 -6.72 10.63
C SER A 138 12.31 -8.24 10.81
N LYS A 139 11.09 -8.76 10.65
CA LYS A 139 10.78 -10.18 10.85
C LYS A 139 10.29 -10.86 9.60
N ARG A 140 10.70 -12.12 9.43
CA ARG A 140 10.17 -12.99 8.37
C ARG A 140 8.74 -13.39 8.71
N ILE A 141 7.85 -13.14 7.77
CA ILE A 141 6.44 -13.56 7.84
C ILE A 141 6.28 -15.03 7.52
N ASP A 142 5.37 -15.64 8.25
CA ASP A 142 4.92 -17.01 8.06
C ASP A 142 3.54 -17.07 7.41
N LYS A 143 2.58 -16.27 7.89
CA LYS A 143 1.18 -16.32 7.44
C LYS A 143 0.47 -14.98 7.59
N PHE A 144 -0.73 -14.93 7.03
CA PHE A 144 -1.71 -13.89 7.29
C PHE A 144 -2.86 -14.48 8.09
N GLU A 145 -3.31 -13.76 9.11
CA GLU A 145 -4.54 -14.08 9.84
C GLU A 145 -5.63 -13.07 9.51
N ILE A 146 -6.82 -13.58 9.24
CA ILE A 146 -7.99 -12.81 8.87
C ILE A 146 -8.92 -12.82 10.07
N TYR A 147 -9.34 -11.62 10.50
CA TYR A 147 -10.29 -11.41 11.57
C TYR A 147 -11.52 -10.70 11.03
N TYR A 148 -12.62 -10.82 11.75
CA TYR A 148 -13.87 -10.17 11.42
C TYR A 148 -14.66 -9.81 12.67
N ASP A 149 -15.64 -8.93 12.52
CA ASP A 149 -16.51 -8.50 13.62
C ASP A 149 -17.68 -9.43 13.90
N ASN A 150 -17.87 -10.47 13.08
CA ASN A 150 -19.02 -11.36 13.15
C ASN A 150 -20.37 -10.60 13.24
N ALA A 151 -20.50 -9.49 12.52
CA ALA A 151 -21.66 -8.58 12.57
C ALA A 151 -21.99 -7.98 13.95
N THR A 152 -21.06 -8.04 14.92
CA THR A 152 -21.20 -7.39 16.23
C THR A 152 -20.75 -5.93 16.22
N GLY A 153 -20.04 -5.50 15.16
CA GLY A 153 -19.42 -4.19 15.06
C GLY A 153 -18.02 -4.07 15.68
N THR A 154 -17.57 -5.07 16.44
CA THR A 154 -16.25 -5.16 17.08
C THR A 154 -15.50 -6.40 16.60
N ILE A 155 -14.27 -6.22 16.10
CA ILE A 155 -13.43 -7.33 15.63
C ILE A 155 -12.87 -8.13 16.82
N ASP A 156 -13.05 -9.45 16.79
CA ASP A 156 -12.37 -10.37 17.71
C ASP A 156 -11.00 -10.74 17.14
N TYR A 157 -9.93 -10.24 17.79
CA TYR A 157 -8.55 -10.50 17.40
C TYR A 157 -7.96 -11.77 18.06
N GLN A 158 -8.72 -12.48 18.89
CA GLN A 158 -8.28 -13.74 19.50
C GLN A 158 -8.63 -14.95 18.63
N ASN A 159 -9.67 -14.82 17.79
CA ASN A 159 -10.19 -15.92 16.99
C ASN A 159 -10.24 -15.54 15.50
N PRO A 160 -9.17 -15.79 14.73
CA PRO A 160 -9.19 -15.53 13.29
C PRO A 160 -10.24 -16.41 12.60
N ILE A 161 -10.95 -15.86 11.62
CA ILE A 161 -11.88 -16.63 10.77
C ILE A 161 -11.13 -17.54 9.79
N GLY A 162 -9.86 -17.25 9.53
CA GLY A 162 -9.00 -18.09 8.72
C GLY A 162 -7.59 -17.52 8.57
N SER A 163 -6.74 -18.29 7.88
CA SER A 163 -5.36 -17.91 7.62
C SER A 163 -4.93 -18.24 6.19
N VAL A 164 -3.88 -17.55 5.73
CA VAL A 164 -3.26 -17.78 4.42
C VAL A 164 -1.75 -17.80 4.58
N ASN A 165 -1.10 -18.90 4.21
CA ASN A 165 0.36 -19.01 4.30
C ASN A 165 1.05 -18.00 3.39
N TYR A 166 2.14 -17.42 3.88
CA TYR A 166 2.99 -16.56 3.10
C TYR A 166 3.78 -17.39 2.07
N ALA A 167 3.74 -16.92 0.83
CA ALA A 167 4.34 -17.58 -0.32
C ALA A 167 5.02 -16.55 -1.25
N GLY A 168 5.67 -15.55 -0.65
CA GLY A 168 6.43 -14.52 -1.35
C GLY A 168 5.64 -13.27 -1.72
N ARG A 169 6.27 -12.37 -2.48
CA ARG A 169 5.65 -11.14 -2.97
C ARG A 169 4.60 -11.46 -4.04
N LYS A 170 3.31 -11.27 -3.74
CA LYS A 170 2.21 -11.48 -4.69
C LYS A 170 0.90 -10.89 -4.18
N PHE A 171 -0.13 -11.02 -5.01
CA PHE A 171 -1.51 -10.89 -4.56
C PHE A 171 -1.96 -12.14 -3.80
N TYR A 172 -2.60 -11.90 -2.67
CA TYR A 172 -3.21 -12.89 -1.81
C TYR A 172 -4.72 -12.72 -1.84
N GLN A 173 -5.41 -13.81 -1.50
CA GLN A 173 -6.85 -13.80 -1.43
C GLN A 173 -7.36 -14.76 -0.36
N PHE A 174 -8.51 -14.44 0.21
CA PHE A 174 -9.24 -15.27 1.15
C PHE A 174 -10.73 -15.16 0.86
N VAL A 175 -11.43 -16.30 0.83
CA VAL A 175 -12.88 -16.35 0.65
C VAL A 175 -13.50 -16.84 1.95
N THR A 176 -14.42 -16.06 2.51
CA THR A 176 -15.12 -16.43 3.74
C THR A 176 -16.07 -17.61 3.49
N GLY A 177 -16.50 -18.23 4.59
CA GLY A 177 -17.75 -18.99 4.60
C GLY A 177 -18.97 -18.10 4.30
N GLU A 178 -20.15 -18.71 4.33
CA GLU A 178 -21.41 -17.97 4.23
C GLU A 178 -21.61 -17.09 5.46
N LEU A 179 -21.94 -15.83 5.23
CA LEU A 179 -22.20 -14.84 6.28
C LEU A 179 -23.70 -14.50 6.30
N VAL A 180 -24.22 -14.12 7.47
CA VAL A 180 -25.67 -13.92 7.67
C VAL A 180 -26.03 -12.47 7.97
N GLY A 181 -25.05 -11.64 8.33
CA GLY A 181 -25.22 -10.20 8.56
C GLY A 181 -25.30 -9.38 7.28
N ASP A 182 -25.64 -8.10 7.43
CA ASP A 182 -25.74 -7.15 6.33
C ASP A 182 -24.48 -6.29 6.16
N SER A 183 -23.63 -6.23 7.18
CA SER A 183 -22.38 -5.48 7.16
C SER A 183 -21.35 -6.20 7.99
N TYR A 184 -20.10 -6.14 7.54
CA TYR A 184 -18.96 -6.73 8.23
C TYR A 184 -17.76 -5.80 8.18
N LYS A 185 -16.94 -5.91 9.23
CA LYS A 185 -15.61 -5.33 9.30
C LYS A 185 -14.60 -6.46 9.32
N PHE A 186 -13.57 -6.37 8.50
CA PHE A 186 -12.47 -7.32 8.45
C PHE A 186 -11.15 -6.65 8.80
N CYS A 187 -10.23 -7.41 9.36
CA CYS A 187 -8.83 -7.00 9.52
C CYS A 187 -7.95 -8.15 9.04
N ILE A 188 -6.82 -7.82 8.41
CA ILE A 188 -5.83 -8.81 7.99
C ILE A 188 -4.51 -8.42 8.66
N ARG A 189 -3.91 -9.35 9.40
CA ARG A 189 -2.61 -9.15 10.04
C ARG A 189 -1.57 -10.08 9.45
N ALA A 190 -0.36 -9.56 9.27
CA ALA A 190 0.80 -10.36 8.95
C ALA A 190 1.42 -10.91 10.24
N ILE A 191 1.63 -12.21 10.29
CA ILE A 191 2.16 -12.93 11.46
C ILE A 191 3.56 -13.44 11.13
N ALA A 192 4.53 -13.12 11.98
CA ALA A 192 5.90 -13.59 11.88
C ALA A 192 6.02 -15.06 12.30
N ALA A 193 7.15 -15.69 11.97
CA ALA A 193 7.43 -17.08 12.36
C ALA A 193 7.53 -17.31 13.89
N ASP A 194 7.66 -16.24 14.68
CA ASP A 194 7.64 -16.27 16.15
C ASP A 194 6.26 -15.90 16.74
N ASP A 195 5.21 -15.96 15.91
CA ASP A 195 3.81 -15.59 16.23
C ASP A 195 3.61 -14.13 16.64
N SER A 196 4.61 -13.25 16.45
CA SER A 196 4.41 -11.81 16.64
C SER A 196 3.70 -11.18 15.44
N ASP A 197 2.82 -10.22 15.72
CA ASP A 197 2.16 -9.38 14.72
C ASP A 197 2.63 -7.91 14.82
N ASP A 198 2.13 -7.06 13.94
CA ASP A 198 2.42 -5.62 13.88
C ASP A 198 1.44 -4.76 14.69
N GLY A 199 0.54 -5.40 15.45
CA GLY A 199 -0.52 -4.76 16.22
C GLY A 199 -1.52 -3.99 15.34
N PHE A 200 -1.53 -4.19 14.03
CA PHE A 200 -2.33 -3.38 13.12
C PHE A 200 -3.83 -3.61 13.32
N MET A 201 -4.60 -2.52 13.28
CA MET A 201 -6.05 -2.53 13.48
C MET A 201 -6.81 -1.88 12.30
N GLY A 202 -6.17 -1.76 11.13
CA GLY A 202 -6.86 -1.24 9.94
C GLY A 202 -8.01 -2.14 9.53
N GLN A 203 -9.14 -1.53 9.21
CA GLN A 203 -10.40 -2.23 8.97
C GLN A 203 -10.81 -2.09 7.51
N ILE A 204 -11.29 -3.19 6.94
CA ILE A 204 -11.94 -3.26 5.64
C ILE A 204 -13.43 -3.39 5.93
N ILE A 205 -14.24 -2.43 5.52
CA ILE A 205 -15.68 -2.42 5.76
C ILE A 205 -16.39 -2.80 4.47
N ILE A 206 -17.34 -3.73 4.55
CA ILE A 206 -18.20 -4.09 3.42
C ILE A 206 -19.64 -4.26 3.88
N GLN A 207 -20.56 -3.72 3.08
CA GLN A 207 -21.99 -3.96 3.20
C GLN A 207 -22.43 -4.95 2.12
N PHE A 208 -23.26 -5.92 2.51
CA PHE A 208 -23.85 -6.89 1.61
C PHE A 208 -24.88 -6.20 0.72
N ASN A 209 -24.69 -6.33 -0.60
CA ASN A 209 -25.73 -5.92 -1.53
C ASN A 209 -26.66 -7.10 -1.81
N ARG A 210 -27.64 -7.29 -0.93
CA ARG A 210 -28.69 -8.33 -1.10
C ARG A 210 -29.72 -7.97 -2.17
N GLN A 211 -29.74 -6.71 -2.59
CA GLN A 211 -30.59 -6.20 -3.66
C GLN A 211 -29.71 -5.94 -4.88
N SER A 212 -29.08 -6.99 -5.41
CA SER A 212 -28.55 -6.88 -6.78
C SER A 212 -29.78 -6.74 -7.68
N PRO A 213 -29.91 -5.65 -8.47
CA PRO A 213 -30.93 -5.59 -9.51
C PRO A 213 -30.76 -6.82 -10.40
N ASP A 214 -31.86 -7.35 -10.93
CA ASP A 214 -31.80 -8.41 -11.93
C ASP A 214 -30.78 -8.03 -13.01
N GLY A 215 -29.93 -8.99 -13.39
CA GLY A 215 -28.90 -8.76 -14.39
C GLY A 215 -29.54 -8.22 -15.67
N VAL A 216 -29.14 -7.02 -16.08
CA VAL A 216 -29.62 -6.41 -17.31
C VAL A 216 -29.06 -7.20 -18.50
N SER A 217 -29.88 -8.05 -19.10
CA SER A 217 -29.56 -8.86 -20.29
C SER A 217 -29.65 -8.07 -21.60
N ILE A 218 -29.13 -6.83 -21.63
CA ILE A 218 -29.17 -5.97 -22.83
C ILE A 218 -27.95 -6.21 -23.74
N LEU A 219 -26.85 -6.76 -23.23
CA LEU A 219 -25.62 -6.99 -24.00
C LEU A 219 -25.20 -8.46 -23.95
N ILE A 220 -25.37 -9.15 -25.07
CA ILE A 220 -24.80 -10.47 -25.34
C ILE A 220 -23.63 -10.24 -26.31
N CYS A 221 -22.41 -10.43 -25.85
CA CYS A 221 -21.25 -10.52 -26.74
C CYS A 221 -21.19 -11.97 -27.25
N GLN A 222 -21.54 -12.17 -28.52
CA GLN A 222 -21.28 -13.43 -29.21
C GLN A 222 -19.92 -13.32 -29.91
N THR A 223 -19.00 -14.21 -29.57
CA THR A 223 -17.78 -14.42 -30.35
C THR A 223 -18.03 -15.56 -31.34
N GLU A 224 -17.81 -15.29 -32.62
CA GLU A 224 -17.67 -16.32 -33.67
C GLU A 224 -16.40 -17.16 -33.45
#